data_AF-A0A4R8MDR4-F1
#
_entry.id   AF-A0A4R8MDR4-F1
#
_cell.length_a   1.000
_cell.length_b   1.000
_cell.length_c   1.000
_cell.angle_alpha   90.00
_cell.angle_beta   90.00
_cell.angle_gamma   90.00
#
_symmetry.space_group_name_H-M   'P 1'
#
loop_
_entity.id
_entity.type
_entity.pdbx_description
1 polymer ?
#
loop_
_entity_poly.entity_id
_entity_poly.type
_entity_poly.pdbx_seq_one_letter_code
_entity_poly.pdbx_strand_id
1 'polypeptide(L)'
;MIQAKHCDLCEFPKRNLKTGLHCGLTDKKPDFKVSCSKIKFSNEFKNYLLELQNQIEKLKKRKTSVYVKFLLISTIGLIVIFKSHSLLVIVFKMELSYSSWKYFEDTYLIYLVGAAILSIALRLMLQYRKASKDLKSEKTEINTVLNKYNLNIESLINRDKK
;
A
#
# COMPACT_ATOMS: atom_id res chain seq x y z
N MET A 1 24.05 1.39 9.11
CA MET A 1 24.80 2.10 8.05
C MET A 1 23.83 2.79 7.09
N ILE A 2 23.57 4.09 7.27
CA ILE A 2 22.62 4.88 6.44
C ILE A 2 23.33 5.67 5.34
N GLN A 3 24.67 5.79 5.40
CA GLN A 3 25.46 6.62 4.50
C GLN A 3 25.52 6.09 3.05
N ALA A 4 25.49 4.77 2.83
CA ALA A 4 25.65 4.18 1.49
C ALA A 4 24.35 4.03 0.67
N LYS A 5 23.15 4.32 1.23
CA LYS A 5 21.88 4.11 0.52
C LYS A 5 21.78 4.85 -0.82
N HIS A 6 22.45 6.00 -0.96
CA HIS A 6 22.46 6.72 -2.24
C HIS A 6 23.43 6.14 -3.27
N CYS A 7 24.43 5.33 -2.85
CA CYS A 7 25.25 4.57 -3.78
C CYS A 7 24.45 3.48 -4.49
N ASP A 8 23.42 2.97 -3.84
CA ASP A 8 22.51 1.96 -4.41
C ASP A 8 21.64 2.56 -5.52
N LEU A 9 21.47 3.88 -5.53
CA LEU A 9 20.69 4.65 -6.50
C LEU A 9 21.59 5.29 -7.58
N CYS A 10 22.91 5.11 -7.46
CA CYS A 10 23.90 5.67 -8.36
C CYS A 10 24.04 4.80 -9.61
N GLU A 11 24.46 5.40 -10.73
CA GLU A 11 24.75 4.70 -11.99
C GLU A 11 26.05 3.89 -11.95
N PHE A 12 26.98 4.23 -11.03
CA PHE A 12 28.33 3.65 -11.01
C PHE A 12 28.73 2.88 -9.73
N PRO A 13 27.86 2.14 -9.02
CA PRO A 13 28.29 1.32 -7.89
C PRO A 13 29.01 0.05 -8.38
N LYS A 14 30.24 -0.16 -7.91
CA LYS A 14 30.95 -1.45 -8.07
C LYS A 14 30.86 -2.20 -6.76
N ARG A 15 30.25 -3.40 -6.78
CA ARG A 15 30.14 -4.27 -5.59
C ARG A 15 30.87 -5.58 -5.86
N ASN A 16 31.74 -5.98 -4.94
CA ASN A 16 32.38 -7.28 -4.96
C ASN A 16 32.39 -7.85 -3.54
N LEU A 17 32.13 -9.15 -3.39
CA LEU A 17 32.13 -9.85 -2.10
C LEU A 17 33.47 -9.74 -1.37
N LYS A 18 34.59 -9.68 -2.09
CA LYS A 18 35.93 -9.58 -1.51
C LYS A 18 36.32 -8.16 -1.09
N THR A 19 35.91 -7.14 -1.85
CA THR A 19 36.39 -5.75 -1.67
C THR A 19 35.32 -4.80 -1.12
N GLY A 20 34.04 -5.18 -1.15
CA GLY A 20 32.92 -4.35 -0.72
C GLY A 20 32.48 -3.33 -1.77
N LEU A 21 31.78 -2.28 -1.33
CA LEU A 21 31.28 -1.21 -2.19
C LEU A 21 32.39 -0.21 -2.57
N HIS A 22 32.57 0.00 -3.87
CA HIS A 22 33.48 0.99 -4.45
C HIS A 22 32.73 1.92 -5.40
N CYS A 23 33.23 3.15 -5.54
CA CYS A 23 32.72 4.10 -6.53
C CYS A 23 33.41 3.83 -7.88
N GLY A 24 32.63 3.54 -8.94
CA GLY A 24 33.19 3.28 -10.28
C GLY A 24 33.82 4.50 -10.96
N LEU A 25 33.62 5.72 -10.44
CA LEU A 25 34.25 6.95 -10.95
C LEU A 25 35.65 7.18 -10.39
N THR A 26 35.94 6.69 -9.18
CA THR A 26 37.22 6.93 -8.48
C THR A 26 37.97 5.64 -8.15
N ASP A 27 37.33 4.48 -8.33
CA ASP A 27 37.77 3.15 -7.90
C ASP A 27 38.20 3.06 -6.42
N LYS A 28 37.75 4.02 -5.61
CA LYS A 28 37.99 4.09 -4.17
C LYS A 28 36.72 3.77 -3.39
N LYS A 29 36.91 3.37 -2.12
CA LYS A 29 35.80 3.26 -1.17
C LYS A 29 35.14 4.63 -0.98
N PRO A 30 33.80 4.69 -0.88
CA PRO A 30 33.09 5.94 -0.68
C PRO A 30 33.47 6.59 0.67
N ASP A 31 33.98 7.83 0.61
CA ASP A 31 34.51 8.60 1.75
C ASP A 31 33.72 9.90 2.02
N PHE A 32 32.41 9.89 1.77
CA PHE A 32 31.57 11.07 2.01
C PHE A 32 30.98 11.05 3.43
N LYS A 33 30.94 12.21 4.11
CA LYS A 33 30.28 12.36 5.42
C LYS A 33 28.75 12.34 5.32
N VAL A 34 28.17 12.98 4.29
CA VAL A 34 26.71 13.18 4.17
C VAL A 34 26.17 12.79 2.78
N SER A 35 26.83 13.25 1.71
CA SER A 35 26.41 13.01 0.33
C SER A 35 27.60 13.02 -0.64
N CYS A 36 27.48 12.29 -1.75
CA CYS A 36 28.46 12.29 -2.84
C CYS A 36 28.36 13.57 -3.70
N SER A 37 29.44 14.33 -3.86
CA SER A 37 29.44 15.59 -4.66
C SER A 37 29.20 15.41 -6.16
N LYS A 38 29.44 14.21 -6.71
CA LYS A 38 29.31 13.88 -8.15
C LYS A 38 28.28 12.78 -8.40
N ILE A 39 27.19 12.72 -7.62
CA ILE A 39 26.18 11.67 -7.83
C ILE A 39 25.55 11.79 -9.22
N LYS A 40 25.49 10.68 -9.94
CA LYS A 40 24.67 10.52 -11.15
C LYS A 40 23.70 9.39 -10.88
N PHE A 41 22.41 9.70 -10.91
CA PHE A 41 21.35 8.72 -10.70
C PHE A 41 21.21 7.83 -11.93
N SER A 42 21.07 6.52 -11.73
CA SER A 42 20.89 5.58 -12.83
C SER A 42 19.57 5.83 -13.56
N ASN A 43 19.53 5.52 -14.87
CA ASN A 43 18.29 5.60 -15.64
C ASN A 43 17.22 4.62 -15.13
N GLU A 44 17.64 3.46 -14.61
CA GLU A 44 16.75 2.52 -13.93
C GLU A 44 16.02 3.16 -12.75
N PHE A 45 16.76 3.89 -11.90
CA PHE A 45 16.17 4.60 -10.76
C PHE A 45 15.17 5.67 -11.22
N LYS A 46 15.50 6.42 -12.27
CA LYS A 46 14.57 7.43 -12.83
C LYS A 46 13.29 6.82 -13.41
N ASN A 47 13.41 5.70 -14.13
CA ASN A 47 12.25 4.96 -14.63
C ASN A 47 11.38 4.43 -13.48
N TYR A 48 12.01 3.97 -12.41
CA TYR A 48 11.30 3.56 -11.21
C TYR A 48 10.58 4.74 -10.53
N LEU A 49 11.17 5.95 -10.49
CA LEU A 49 10.47 7.15 -9.99
C LEU A 49 9.23 7.49 -10.81
N LEU A 50 9.30 7.36 -12.14
CA LEU A 50 8.16 7.54 -13.04
C LEU A 50 7.04 6.53 -12.75
N GLU A 51 7.39 5.26 -12.60
CA GLU A 51 6.43 4.21 -12.28
C GLU A 51 5.80 4.43 -10.90
N LEU A 52 6.59 4.80 -9.90
CA LEU A 52 6.10 5.13 -8.55
C LEU A 52 5.08 6.29 -8.60
N GLN A 53 5.37 7.35 -9.37
CA GLN A 53 4.45 8.46 -9.55
C GLN A 53 3.14 8.03 -10.23
N ASN A 54 3.24 7.20 -11.27
CA ASN A 54 2.10 6.63 -11.96
C ASN A 54 1.23 5.76 -11.04
N GLN A 55 1.85 4.92 -10.20
CA GLN A 55 1.15 4.09 -9.22
C GLN A 55 0.40 4.92 -8.18
N ILE A 56 1.03 5.98 -7.66
CA ILE A 56 0.39 6.91 -6.73
C ILE A 56 -0.81 7.60 -7.40
N GLU A 57 -0.68 8.03 -8.65
CA GLU A 57 -1.78 8.66 -9.39
C GLU A 57 -2.93 7.68 -9.65
N LYS A 58 -2.61 6.45 -10.10
CA LYS A 58 -3.58 5.36 -10.27
C LYS A 58 -4.34 5.09 -8.97
N LEU A 59 -3.67 5.06 -7.82
CA LEU A 59 -4.31 4.87 -6.52
C LEU A 59 -5.16 6.05 -6.07
N LYS A 60 -4.76 7.28 -6.39
CA LYS A 60 -5.62 8.47 -6.18
C LYS A 60 -6.90 8.36 -7.00
N LYS A 61 -6.81 7.98 -8.28
CA LYS A 61 -7.98 7.77 -9.15
C LYS A 61 -8.88 6.65 -8.65
N ARG A 62 -8.31 5.57 -8.10
CA ARG A 62 -9.06 4.44 -7.52
C ARG A 62 -9.74 4.76 -6.19
N LYS A 63 -9.41 5.87 -5.51
CA LYS A 63 -9.95 6.23 -4.19
C LYS A 63 -11.48 6.20 -4.16
N THR A 64 -12.11 6.88 -5.11
CA THR A 64 -13.57 6.98 -5.22
C THR A 64 -14.19 5.61 -5.49
N SER A 65 -13.62 4.84 -6.43
CA SER A 65 -14.10 3.49 -6.75
C SER A 65 -14.05 2.55 -5.54
N VAL A 66 -12.95 2.56 -4.77
CA VAL A 66 -12.83 1.73 -3.56
C VAL A 66 -13.84 2.15 -2.50
N TYR A 67 -14.03 3.46 -2.30
CA TYR A 67 -14.97 3.97 -1.30
C TYR A 67 -16.42 3.66 -1.66
N VAL A 68 -16.80 3.81 -2.94
CA VAL A 68 -18.14 3.45 -3.42
C VAL A 68 -18.38 1.95 -3.26
N LYS A 69 -17.43 1.10 -3.67
CA LYS A 69 -17.54 -0.36 -3.48
C LYS A 69 -17.65 -0.74 -2.01
N PHE A 70 -16.86 -0.12 -1.15
CA PHE A 70 -16.95 -0.31 0.29
C PHE A 70 -18.34 0.04 0.82
N LEU A 71 -18.87 1.20 0.45
CA LEU A 71 -20.21 1.62 0.88
C LEU A 71 -21.29 0.64 0.39
N LEU A 72 -21.27 0.25 -0.88
CA LEU A 72 -22.27 -0.66 -1.44
C LEU A 72 -22.24 -2.05 -0.79
N ILE A 73 -21.05 -2.63 -0.60
CA ILE A 73 -20.93 -3.96 0.03
C ILE A 73 -21.31 -3.87 1.51
N SER A 74 -20.91 -2.79 2.19
CA SER A 74 -21.23 -2.57 3.60
C SER A 74 -22.74 -2.40 3.82
N THR A 75 -23.43 -1.63 2.97
CA THR A 75 -24.88 -1.45 3.07
C THR A 75 -25.63 -2.77 2.85
N ILE A 76 -25.21 -3.59 1.88
CA ILE A 76 -25.79 -4.92 1.64
C ILE A 76 -25.58 -5.81 2.87
N GLY A 77 -24.36 -5.89 3.40
CA GLY A 77 -24.06 -6.69 4.59
C GLY A 77 -24.88 -6.27 5.81
N LEU A 78 -25.03 -4.95 6.04
CA LEU A 78 -25.87 -4.42 7.11
C LEU A 78 -27.34 -4.80 6.94
N ILE A 79 -27.91 -4.67 5.74
CA ILE A 79 -29.31 -5.04 5.48
C ILE A 79 -29.55 -6.52 5.80
N VAL A 80 -28.63 -7.41 5.41
CA VAL A 80 -28.73 -8.85 5.70
C VAL A 80 -28.70 -9.10 7.21
N ILE A 81 -27.78 -8.47 7.92
CA ILE A 81 -27.66 -8.60 9.39
C ILE A 81 -28.90 -8.07 10.10
N PHE A 82 -29.39 -6.88 9.74
CA PHE A 82 -30.58 -6.29 10.37
C PHE A 82 -31.83 -7.16 10.18
N LYS A 83 -32.03 -7.70 8.97
CA LYS A 83 -33.17 -8.61 8.71
C LYS A 83 -33.03 -9.92 9.48
N SER A 84 -31.84 -10.52 9.50
CA SER A 84 -31.58 -11.75 10.25
C SER A 84 -31.74 -11.56 11.76
N HIS A 85 -31.26 -10.44 12.31
CA HIS A 85 -31.40 -10.13 13.73
C HIS A 85 -32.88 -10.05 14.17
N SER A 86 -33.72 -9.35 13.40
CA SER A 86 -35.16 -9.27 13.69
C SER A 86 -35.83 -10.64 13.69
N LEU A 87 -35.43 -11.55 12.79
CA LEU A 87 -35.92 -12.93 12.75
C LEU A 87 -35.45 -13.74 13.96
N LEU A 88 -34.18 -13.63 14.36
CA LEU A 88 -33.65 -14.31 15.55
C LEU A 88 -34.40 -13.91 16.82
N VAL A 89 -34.71 -12.61 16.99
CA VAL A 89 -35.47 -12.12 18.14
C VAL A 89 -36.88 -12.72 18.21
N ILE A 90 -37.52 -12.97 17.06
CA ILE A 90 -38.84 -13.61 17.01
C ILE A 90 -38.73 -15.09 17.39
N VAL A 91 -37.73 -15.81 16.85
CA VAL A 91 -37.51 -17.23 17.14
C VAL A 91 -37.21 -17.46 18.63
N PHE A 92 -36.42 -16.59 19.26
CA PHE A 92 -36.14 -16.65 20.70
C PHE A 92 -37.37 -16.45 21.60
N LYS A 93 -38.44 -15.84 21.09
CA LYS A 93 -39.70 -15.66 21.82
C LYS A 93 -40.69 -16.81 21.63
N MET A 94 -40.42 -17.74 20.72
CA MET A 94 -41.24 -18.93 20.51
C MET A 94 -40.89 -20.03 21.52
N GLU A 95 -41.85 -20.91 21.82
CA GLU A 95 -41.58 -22.10 22.63
C GLU A 95 -40.54 -23.01 21.96
N LEU A 96 -39.74 -23.69 22.78
CA LEU A 96 -38.67 -24.57 22.35
C LEU A 96 -39.27 -25.84 21.74
N SER A 97 -39.30 -25.89 20.40
CA SER A 97 -39.86 -26.95 19.59
C SER A 97 -38.86 -27.30 18.47
N TYR A 98 -38.93 -28.50 17.93
CA TYR A 98 -38.04 -28.93 16.83
C TYR A 98 -38.10 -27.97 15.63
N SER A 99 -39.28 -27.43 15.33
CA SER A 99 -39.46 -26.42 14.29
C SER A 99 -38.67 -25.15 14.60
N SER A 100 -38.75 -24.62 15.84
CA SER A 100 -38.06 -23.39 16.23
C SER A 100 -36.54 -23.55 16.27
N TRP A 101 -36.03 -24.74 16.59
CA TRP A 101 -34.59 -25.05 16.47
C TRP A 101 -34.09 -24.99 15.02
N LYS A 102 -34.83 -25.56 14.07
CA LYS A 102 -34.46 -25.51 12.65
C LYS A 102 -34.47 -24.08 12.10
N TYR A 103 -35.48 -23.29 12.44
CA TYR A 103 -35.54 -21.86 12.07
C TYR A 103 -34.38 -21.05 12.66
N PHE A 104 -33.93 -21.39 13.88
CA PHE A 104 -32.76 -20.76 14.49
C PHE A 104 -31.48 -21.05 13.69
N GLU A 105 -31.24 -22.31 13.34
CA GLU A 105 -30.08 -22.73 12.55
C GLU A 105 -30.01 -21.99 11.20
N ASP A 106 -31.11 -21.97 10.45
CA ASP A 106 -31.21 -21.28 9.16
C ASP A 106 -30.95 -19.76 9.30
N THR A 107 -31.55 -19.14 10.32
CA THR A 107 -31.40 -17.69 10.54
C THR A 107 -29.98 -17.33 10.98
N TYR A 108 -29.33 -18.19 11.77
CA TYR A 108 -27.94 -18.03 12.18
C TYR A 108 -26.97 -18.13 10.99
N LEU A 109 -27.21 -19.06 10.06
CA LEU A 109 -26.41 -19.14 8.82
C LEU A 109 -26.51 -17.85 8.01
N ILE A 110 -27.71 -17.26 7.88
CA ILE A 110 -27.90 -15.98 7.19
C ILE A 110 -27.15 -14.84 7.90
N TYR A 111 -27.14 -14.84 9.25
CA TYR A 111 -26.36 -13.87 10.02
C TYR A 111 -24.86 -13.97 9.70
N LEU A 112 -24.31 -15.19 9.69
CA LEU A 112 -22.91 -15.44 9.36
C LEU A 112 -22.56 -14.97 7.95
N VAL A 113 -23.46 -15.16 6.98
CA VAL A 113 -23.29 -14.64 5.61
C VAL A 113 -23.21 -13.11 5.62
N GLY A 114 -24.10 -12.44 6.35
CA GLY A 114 -24.05 -10.99 6.51
C GLY A 114 -22.73 -10.49 7.11
N ALA A 115 -22.23 -11.16 8.16
CA ALA A 115 -20.96 -10.85 8.79
C ALA A 115 -19.75 -11.08 7.85
N ALA A 116 -19.79 -12.13 7.03
CA ALA A 116 -18.77 -12.41 6.03
C ALA A 116 -18.70 -11.31 4.95
N ILE A 117 -19.86 -10.82 4.48
CA ILE A 117 -19.93 -9.71 3.51
C ILE A 117 -19.28 -8.43 4.08
N LEU A 118 -19.56 -8.09 5.34
CA LEU A 118 -18.92 -6.95 6.00
C LEU A 118 -17.40 -7.13 6.13
N SER A 119 -16.95 -8.34 6.44
CA SER A 119 -15.53 -8.68 6.52
C SER A 119 -14.81 -8.44 5.18
N ILE A 120 -15.46 -8.77 4.05
CA ILE A 120 -14.96 -8.49 2.70
C ILE A 120 -14.85 -6.98 2.46
N ALA A 121 -15.87 -6.20 2.83
CA ALA A 121 -15.84 -4.74 2.70
C ALA A 121 -14.66 -4.13 3.49
N LEU A 122 -14.49 -4.54 4.75
CA LEU A 122 -13.38 -4.07 5.59
C LEU A 122 -12.03 -4.41 4.97
N ARG A 123 -11.87 -5.64 4.46
CA ARG A 123 -10.64 -6.08 3.80
C ARG A 123 -10.28 -5.19 2.60
N LEU A 124 -11.26 -4.85 1.77
CA LEU A 124 -11.08 -3.95 0.62
C LEU A 124 -10.51 -2.59 1.07
N MET A 125 -11.08 -1.99 2.12
CA MET A 125 -10.63 -0.70 2.64
C MET A 125 -9.23 -0.79 3.26
N LEU A 126 -8.95 -1.84 4.04
CA LEU A 126 -7.65 -2.03 4.68
C LEU A 126 -6.53 -2.22 3.65
N GLN A 127 -6.76 -3.00 2.60
CA GLN A 127 -5.80 -3.17 1.50
C GLN A 127 -5.48 -1.83 0.82
N TYR A 128 -6.50 -1.02 0.53
CA TYR A 128 -6.30 0.30 -0.06
C TYR A 128 -5.49 1.23 0.86
N ARG A 129 -5.81 1.26 2.16
CA ARG A 129 -5.07 2.06 3.14
C ARG A 129 -3.62 1.62 3.24
N LYS A 130 -3.37 0.31 3.26
CA LYS A 130 -2.01 -0.25 3.30
C LYS A 130 -1.23 0.15 2.05
N ALA A 131 -1.75 -0.11 0.85
CA ALA A 131 -1.09 0.26 -0.40
C ALA A 131 -0.81 1.76 -0.50
N SER A 132 -1.76 2.60 -0.06
CA SER A 132 -1.55 4.05 -0.02
C SER A 132 -0.49 4.48 1.00
N LYS A 133 -0.36 3.79 2.13
CA LYS A 133 0.65 4.06 3.15
C LYS A 133 2.03 3.65 2.67
N ASP A 134 2.14 2.46 2.08
CA ASP A 134 3.40 1.89 1.59
C ASP A 134 4.02 2.79 0.53
N LEU A 135 3.27 3.17 -0.51
CA LEU A 135 3.78 4.08 -1.56
C LEU A 135 4.08 5.49 -1.06
N LYS A 136 3.34 5.98 -0.06
CA LYS A 136 3.63 7.28 0.56
C LYS A 136 4.92 7.20 1.37
N SER A 137 5.15 6.11 2.09
CA SER A 137 6.38 5.84 2.83
C SER A 137 7.58 5.77 1.88
N GLU A 138 7.45 5.00 0.82
CA GLU A 138 8.48 4.84 -0.22
C GLU A 138 8.83 6.18 -0.88
N LYS A 139 7.82 6.97 -1.25
CA LYS A 139 8.02 8.34 -1.74
C LYS A 139 8.73 9.23 -0.72
N THR A 140 8.37 9.15 0.56
CA THR A 140 9.05 9.94 1.60
C THR A 140 10.50 9.53 1.79
N GLU A 141 10.80 8.23 1.79
CA GLU A 141 12.18 7.73 1.90
C GLU A 141 13.03 8.22 0.73
N ILE A 142 12.52 8.11 -0.50
CA ILE A 142 13.20 8.64 -1.69
C ILE A 142 13.44 10.15 -1.56
N ASN A 143 12.42 10.92 -1.18
CA ASN A 143 12.56 12.36 -0.99
C ASN A 143 13.59 12.71 0.08
N THR A 144 13.72 11.93 1.16
CA THR A 144 14.77 12.18 2.17
C THR A 144 16.17 12.00 1.61
N VAL A 145 16.36 11.10 0.64
CA VAL A 145 17.64 10.93 -0.06
C VAL A 145 17.86 12.08 -1.03
N LEU A 146 16.86 12.44 -1.83
CA LEU A 146 16.95 13.50 -2.84
C LEU A 146 17.15 14.90 -2.24
N ASN A 147 16.52 15.19 -1.09
CA ASN A 147 16.67 16.45 -0.38
C ASN A 147 18.13 16.73 0.05
N LYS A 148 18.94 15.69 0.29
CA LYS A 148 20.38 15.84 0.57
C LYS A 148 21.17 16.43 -0.61
N TYR A 149 20.57 16.41 -1.79
CA TYR A 149 21.12 16.95 -3.03
C TYR A 149 20.38 18.21 -3.49
N ASN A 150 19.45 18.74 -2.68
CA ASN A 150 18.52 19.81 -3.07
C ASN A 150 17.73 19.46 -4.35
N LEU A 151 17.36 18.19 -4.52
CA LEU A 151 16.60 17.69 -5.65
C LEU A 151 15.23 17.20 -5.19
N ASN A 152 14.26 17.33 -6.10
CA ASN A 152 12.93 16.72 -5.99
C ASN A 152 12.72 15.72 -7.13
N ILE A 153 11.81 14.76 -6.94
CA ILE A 153 11.46 13.75 -7.96
C ILE A 153 11.13 14.41 -9.31
N GLU A 154 10.31 15.46 -9.29
CA GLU A 154 9.89 16.18 -10.49
C GLU A 154 11.05 16.90 -11.20
N SER A 155 11.99 17.45 -10.42
CA SER A 155 13.20 18.09 -10.96
C SER A 155 14.17 17.10 -11.61
N LEU A 156 14.21 15.86 -11.10
CA LEU A 156 15.04 14.79 -11.66
C LEU A 156 14.45 14.21 -12.94
N ILE A 157 13.12 14.06 -12.99
CA ILE A 157 12.40 13.58 -14.18
C ILE A 157 12.49 14.60 -15.32
N ASN A 158 12.38 15.90 -15.03
CA ASN A 158 12.40 16.94 -16.06
C ASN A 158 13.78 17.25 -16.63
N ARG A 159 14.87 16.96 -15.89
CA ARG A 159 16.26 17.19 -16.35
C ARG A 159 16.70 16.30 -17.51
N ASP A 160 16.05 15.16 -17.73
CA ASP A 160 16.36 14.22 -18.82
C ASP A 160 15.54 14.43 -20.09
N LYS A 161 14.48 15.26 -20.04
CA LYS A 161 13.66 15.59 -21.22
C LYS A 161 14.27 16.69 -22.09
N LYS A 162 15.45 17.20 -21.73
CA LYS A 162 16.17 18.28 -22.39
C LYS A 162 17.52 17.78 -22.88
#